data_AF-A0A9W6X7X6-F1
#
_entry.id   AF-A0A9W6X7X6-F1
#
_cell.length_a   1.000
_cell.length_b   1.000
_cell.length_c   1.000
_cell.angle_alpha   90.00
_cell.angle_beta   90.00
_cell.angle_gamma   90.00
#
_symmetry.space_group_name_H-M   'P 1'
#
loop_
_entity.id
_entity.type
_entity.pdbx_description
1 polymer ?
#
loop_
_entity_poly.entity_id
_entity_poly.type
_entity_poly.pdbx_seq_one_letter_code
_entity_poly.pdbx_strand_id
1 'polypeptide(L)'
;MLFILWVFQGVLPLVLQTRSYVKFVKPHTISEKLVAPLDLPKETENISEKCPVKAFVLAGVWWNHDPTHYYTIDNTTICHVVPQYNTHGNYVIDDAKITPLHTAPSSCANDSFRFEVYLYHASIGFYSFYEGEVGTYCTTNRIAYIVVEVFGTFDINGSILANDTGSTKARMSYWYGVVGAIWLVYRSLTIHRSFTSCMGYGRRCDAMDESLHHHQALVFVQESLRLSAHGATNIKRTALLYLVVEGVMTDLFLIIANDGWASRIQYVSLGYNLSGLMLLLFEMLENMNWLSEMWRLRIKRMLFSYETALVGELVTAIVLQTILSGLNGSDFKRSKPTALAVSYYVWSLVCHGAVVLVIIAIISAVRVPSALIYVWYKHRSLAILSQPCCIDTALGPRSRLMMLGGCCWEDNKLYYSTAALKAFGLLKMEENGAEYLVLHKLYWFTAPNDSFIVIGAISGERVEPTNERPCTGIISFIDQMLGGAAGEAGFFPRIQSIHLKWWRGLGQMMVFSSHQ
;
A
#
# COMPACT_ATOMS: atom_id res chain seq x y z
N MET A 1 28.19 3.15 0.83
CA MET A 1 26.95 3.87 1.21
C MET A 1 25.71 3.36 0.47
N LEU A 2 25.67 3.42 -0.88
CA LEU A 2 24.50 2.98 -1.68
C LEU A 2 24.03 1.55 -1.32
N PHE A 3 24.96 0.61 -1.14
CA PHE A 3 24.64 -0.76 -0.73
C PHE A 3 23.87 -0.83 0.60
N ILE A 4 24.33 -0.11 1.63
CA ILE A 4 23.69 -0.10 2.96
C ILE A 4 22.27 0.45 2.85
N LEU A 5 22.11 1.58 2.15
CA LEU A 5 20.80 2.20 1.94
C LEU A 5 19.85 1.27 1.15
N TRP A 6 20.36 0.57 0.14
CA TRP A 6 19.61 -0.42 -0.63
C TRP A 6 19.15 -1.61 0.24
N VAL A 7 19.98 -2.10 1.15
CA VAL A 7 19.58 -3.15 2.10
C VAL A 7 18.41 -2.67 2.98
N PHE A 8 18.50 -1.47 3.55
CA PHE A 8 17.46 -0.94 4.43
C PHE A 8 16.16 -0.57 3.71
N GLN A 9 16.23 -0.01 2.50
CA GLN A 9 15.06 0.48 1.76
C GLN A 9 14.41 -0.59 0.87
N GLY A 10 15.16 -1.63 0.50
CA GLY A 10 14.69 -2.71 -0.39
C GLY A 10 14.58 -4.06 0.31
N VAL A 11 15.70 -4.59 0.81
CA VAL A 11 15.77 -5.97 1.33
C VAL A 11 15.01 -6.14 2.64
N LEU A 12 15.14 -5.21 3.59
CA LEU A 12 14.46 -5.31 4.88
C LEU A 12 12.92 -5.34 4.72
N PRO A 13 12.28 -4.43 3.95
CA PRO A 13 10.85 -4.55 3.64
C PRO A 13 10.46 -5.88 2.99
N LEU A 14 11.27 -6.40 2.06
CA LEU A 14 11.01 -7.69 1.42
C LEU A 14 11.05 -8.86 2.44
N VAL A 15 11.98 -8.83 3.39
CA VAL A 15 12.06 -9.85 4.46
C VAL A 15 10.81 -9.80 5.35
N LEU A 16 10.36 -8.60 5.73
CA LEU A 16 9.13 -8.43 6.50
C LEU A 16 7.92 -8.96 5.73
N GLN A 17 7.82 -8.61 4.45
CA GLN A 17 6.75 -9.07 3.58
C GLN A 17 6.76 -10.61 3.38
N THR A 18 7.95 -11.20 3.23
CA THR A 18 8.11 -12.66 3.10
C THR A 18 7.69 -13.36 4.38
N ARG A 19 8.04 -12.81 5.55
CA ARG A 19 7.57 -13.32 6.85
C ARG A 19 6.05 -13.29 6.92
N SER A 20 5.43 -12.21 6.49
CA SER A 20 3.97 -12.05 6.44
C SER A 20 3.30 -13.09 5.54
N TYR A 21 3.80 -13.25 4.32
CA TYR A 21 3.31 -14.26 3.38
C TYR A 21 3.40 -15.68 3.95
N VAL A 22 4.54 -16.03 4.55
CA VAL A 22 4.75 -17.36 5.16
C VAL A 22 3.80 -17.64 6.32
N LYS A 23 3.33 -16.62 7.05
CA LYS A 23 2.31 -16.82 8.09
C LYS A 23 0.96 -17.23 7.50
N PHE A 24 0.56 -16.66 6.37
CA PHE A 24 -0.77 -16.85 5.79
C PHE A 24 -0.89 -17.99 4.79
N VAL A 25 0.23 -18.41 4.16
CA VAL A 25 0.24 -19.53 3.21
C VAL A 25 0.22 -20.90 3.88
N LYS A 26 0.54 -20.96 5.17
CA LYS A 26 0.55 -22.22 5.92
C LYS A 26 -0.87 -22.79 6.01
N PRO A 27 -1.03 -24.11 5.83
CA PRO A 27 -2.30 -24.76 6.14
C PRO A 27 -2.69 -24.56 7.60
N HIS A 28 -3.97 -24.36 7.85
CA HIS A 28 -4.53 -24.18 9.18
C HIS A 28 -5.72 -25.13 9.41
N THR A 29 -6.06 -25.34 10.68
CA THR A 29 -7.17 -26.19 11.12
C THR A 29 -8.05 -25.42 12.10
N ILE A 30 -9.35 -25.64 12.05
CA ILE A 30 -10.31 -25.02 12.97
C ILE A 30 -10.51 -25.95 14.17
N SER A 31 -10.56 -25.38 15.37
CA SER A 31 -10.90 -26.11 16.61
C SER A 31 -12.26 -26.79 16.46
N GLU A 32 -12.34 -28.07 16.85
CA GLU A 32 -13.56 -28.87 16.73
C GLU A 32 -14.76 -28.23 17.44
N LYS A 33 -14.52 -27.56 18.58
CA LYS A 33 -15.53 -26.82 19.34
C LYS A 33 -16.21 -25.70 18.54
N LEU A 34 -15.54 -25.18 17.51
CA LEU A 34 -16.03 -24.07 16.70
C LEU A 34 -16.70 -24.55 15.39
N VAL A 35 -16.66 -25.86 15.11
CA VAL A 35 -17.23 -26.42 13.89
C VAL A 35 -18.68 -26.84 14.15
N ALA A 36 -19.62 -26.28 13.39
CA ALA A 36 -21.02 -26.69 13.45
C ALA A 36 -21.31 -27.79 12.41
N PRO A 37 -21.95 -28.92 12.80
CA PRO A 37 -22.48 -29.91 11.87
C PRO A 37 -23.42 -29.29 10.84
N LEU A 38 -23.30 -29.75 9.58
CA LEU A 38 -24.08 -29.22 8.45
C LEU A 38 -25.59 -29.47 8.58
N ASP A 39 -25.99 -30.50 9.32
CA ASP A 39 -27.38 -30.96 9.43
C ASP A 39 -28.15 -30.27 10.58
N LEU A 40 -27.50 -29.42 11.38
CA LEU A 40 -28.15 -28.72 12.48
C LEU A 40 -28.94 -27.50 11.98
N PRO A 41 -30.17 -27.28 12.49
CA PRO A 41 -30.94 -26.11 12.16
C PRO A 41 -30.29 -24.83 12.73
N LYS A 42 -30.32 -23.75 11.95
CA LYS A 42 -29.91 -22.42 12.39
C LYS A 42 -30.97 -21.86 13.34
N GLU A 43 -30.59 -21.54 14.57
CA GLU A 43 -31.49 -20.93 15.56
C GLU A 43 -31.31 -19.42 15.61
N THR A 44 -32.42 -18.68 15.65
CA THR A 44 -32.41 -17.20 15.69
C THR A 44 -33.20 -16.60 16.85
N GLU A 45 -33.84 -17.44 17.67
CA GLU A 45 -34.61 -16.99 18.83
C GLU A 45 -33.68 -16.62 19.98
N ASN A 46 -33.94 -15.49 20.64
CA ASN A 46 -33.17 -15.00 21.80
C ASN A 46 -31.65 -14.91 21.57
N ILE A 47 -31.21 -14.57 20.34
CA ILE A 47 -29.79 -14.43 19.97
C ILE A 47 -29.02 -13.57 20.97
N SER A 48 -29.58 -12.45 21.43
CA SER A 48 -28.87 -11.55 22.36
C SER A 48 -28.60 -12.15 23.75
N GLU A 49 -29.34 -13.19 24.13
CA GLU A 49 -29.15 -13.91 25.39
C GLU A 49 -28.19 -15.08 25.21
N LYS A 50 -28.34 -15.84 24.11
CA LYS A 50 -27.51 -17.01 23.78
C LYS A 50 -26.12 -16.63 23.28
N CYS A 51 -26.02 -15.50 22.59
CA CYS A 51 -24.82 -14.98 21.95
C CYS A 51 -24.55 -13.55 22.45
N PRO A 52 -24.11 -13.38 23.72
CA PRO A 52 -24.16 -12.09 24.41
C PRO A 52 -23.01 -11.12 24.03
N VAL A 53 -22.11 -11.51 23.13
CA VAL A 53 -20.92 -10.73 22.73
C VAL A 53 -21.31 -9.58 21.81
N LYS A 54 -20.99 -8.35 22.22
CA LYS A 54 -21.32 -7.13 21.45
C LYS A 54 -20.17 -6.60 20.59
N ALA A 55 -18.94 -6.89 20.97
CA ALA A 55 -17.74 -6.42 20.30
C ALA A 55 -16.55 -7.29 20.72
N PHE A 56 -15.50 -7.25 19.92
CA PHE A 56 -14.20 -7.76 20.32
C PHE A 56 -13.14 -6.66 20.22
N VAL A 57 -12.15 -6.75 21.10
CA VAL A 57 -10.94 -5.93 21.07
C VAL A 57 -9.80 -6.84 20.66
N LEU A 58 -9.22 -6.56 19.50
CA LEU A 58 -8.11 -7.30 18.92
C LEU A 58 -6.96 -6.31 18.63
N ALA A 59 -5.76 -6.58 19.17
CA ALA A 59 -4.61 -5.68 19.10
C ALA A 59 -4.87 -4.22 19.51
N GLY A 60 -5.73 -4.03 20.51
CA GLY A 60 -6.13 -2.70 20.98
C GLY A 60 -7.09 -1.96 20.04
N VAL A 61 -7.58 -2.62 18.98
CA VAL A 61 -8.58 -2.08 18.06
C VAL A 61 -9.95 -2.65 18.39
N TRP A 62 -10.94 -1.75 18.49
CA TRP A 62 -12.34 -2.13 18.67
C TRP A 62 -12.95 -2.60 17.35
N TRP A 63 -13.60 -3.75 17.36
CA TRP A 63 -14.33 -4.30 16.21
C TRP A 63 -15.79 -4.60 16.58
N ASN A 64 -16.68 -4.17 15.70
CA ASN A 64 -18.11 -4.42 15.86
C ASN A 64 -18.44 -5.88 15.55
N HIS A 65 -19.28 -6.46 16.39
CA HIS A 65 -19.64 -7.85 16.34
C HIS A 65 -21.14 -7.99 16.48
N ASP A 66 -21.78 -8.70 15.54
CA ASP A 66 -23.22 -8.95 15.58
C ASP A 66 -23.51 -10.40 15.16
N PRO A 67 -23.91 -11.28 16.10
CA PRO A 67 -24.27 -12.64 15.78
C PRO A 67 -25.54 -12.69 14.92
N THR A 68 -25.59 -13.64 13.98
CA THR A 68 -26.74 -13.78 13.07
C THR A 68 -27.62 -14.97 13.42
N HIS A 69 -27.03 -16.04 13.93
CA HIS A 69 -27.69 -17.26 14.37
C HIS A 69 -26.75 -18.05 15.28
N TYR A 70 -27.26 -19.11 15.90
CA TYR A 70 -26.47 -20.06 16.65
C TYR A 70 -26.90 -21.50 16.36
N TYR A 71 -26.06 -22.42 16.83
CA TYR A 71 -26.30 -23.85 16.82
C TYR A 71 -26.17 -24.36 18.24
N THR A 72 -27.12 -25.20 18.66
CA THR A 72 -27.03 -25.91 19.94
C THR A 72 -26.48 -27.31 19.70
N ILE A 73 -25.33 -27.62 20.30
CA ILE A 73 -24.71 -28.95 20.27
C ILE A 73 -24.56 -29.41 21.71
N ASP A 74 -25.37 -30.39 22.12
CA ASP A 74 -25.48 -30.84 23.51
C ASP A 74 -25.72 -29.65 24.47
N ASN A 75 -24.72 -29.29 25.29
CA ASN A 75 -24.77 -28.16 26.23
C ASN A 75 -24.00 -26.93 25.74
N THR A 76 -23.44 -26.96 24.52
CA THR A 76 -22.62 -25.89 23.97
C THR A 76 -23.39 -25.10 22.91
N THR A 77 -23.38 -23.77 23.06
CA THR A 77 -23.91 -22.85 22.06
C THR A 77 -22.77 -22.39 21.16
N ILE A 78 -22.84 -22.70 19.86
CA ILE A 78 -21.93 -22.15 18.85
C ILE A 78 -22.61 -20.98 18.17
N CYS A 79 -22.08 -19.79 18.35
CA CYS A 79 -22.63 -18.56 17.79
C CYS A 79 -21.95 -18.22 16.47
N HIS A 80 -22.73 -18.09 15.40
CA HIS A 80 -22.23 -17.66 14.10
C HIS A 80 -22.33 -16.15 13.94
N VAL A 81 -21.26 -15.57 13.38
CA VAL A 81 -21.06 -14.14 13.31
C VAL A 81 -20.85 -13.73 11.88
N VAL A 82 -21.47 -12.61 11.52
CA VAL A 82 -21.11 -11.87 10.32
C VAL A 82 -20.74 -10.44 10.74
N PRO A 83 -19.49 -10.17 11.12
CA PRO A 83 -19.06 -8.82 11.44
C PRO A 83 -19.15 -7.86 10.25
N GLN A 84 -18.95 -6.59 10.58
CA GLN A 84 -18.57 -5.57 9.62
C GLN A 84 -17.37 -6.05 8.78
N TYR A 85 -17.26 -5.65 7.50
CA TYR A 85 -16.17 -6.01 6.57
C TYR A 85 -16.21 -7.41 5.93
N ASN A 86 -17.38 -8.08 5.86
CA ASN A 86 -17.51 -9.42 5.24
C ASN A 86 -16.58 -10.45 5.90
N THR A 87 -16.47 -10.32 7.21
CA THR A 87 -15.86 -11.30 8.08
C THR A 87 -16.95 -12.33 8.43
N HIS A 88 -16.59 -13.60 8.62
CA HIS A 88 -17.53 -14.67 8.98
C HIS A 88 -16.85 -15.70 9.86
N GLY A 89 -17.58 -16.27 10.80
CA GLY A 89 -17.00 -17.32 11.63
C GLY A 89 -17.87 -17.68 12.83
N ASN A 90 -17.32 -18.56 13.67
CA ASN A 90 -18.02 -19.08 14.84
C ASN A 90 -17.22 -18.78 16.10
N TYR A 91 -17.93 -18.50 17.19
CA TYR A 91 -17.35 -18.42 18.53
C TYR A 91 -18.10 -19.28 19.54
N VAL A 92 -17.39 -19.61 20.61
CA VAL A 92 -17.92 -20.28 21.81
C VAL A 92 -17.42 -19.53 23.05
N ILE A 93 -18.29 -19.44 24.05
CA ILE A 93 -17.93 -19.03 25.41
C ILE A 93 -17.97 -20.30 26.26
N ASP A 94 -16.84 -20.66 26.88
CA ASP A 94 -16.81 -21.79 27.80
C ASP A 94 -17.37 -21.38 29.18
N ASP A 95 -17.92 -22.34 29.92
CA ASP A 95 -18.50 -22.11 31.26
C ASP A 95 -17.44 -21.86 32.35
N ALA A 96 -16.17 -22.14 32.07
CA ALA A 96 -15.09 -22.03 33.03
C ALA A 96 -14.61 -20.58 33.19
N LYS A 97 -14.60 -20.09 34.44
CA LYS A 97 -13.96 -18.81 34.78
C LYS A 97 -12.45 -18.89 34.62
N ILE A 98 -11.88 -17.85 34.02
CA ILE A 98 -10.43 -17.73 33.79
C ILE A 98 -9.88 -16.40 34.30
N THR A 99 -8.57 -16.35 34.51
CA THR A 99 -7.87 -15.07 34.66
C THR A 99 -7.98 -14.27 33.36
N PRO A 100 -8.42 -13.00 33.41
CA PRO A 100 -8.56 -12.20 32.20
C PRO A 100 -7.24 -11.99 31.48
N LEU A 101 -7.33 -11.91 30.15
CA LEU A 101 -6.22 -11.50 29.30
C LEU A 101 -5.68 -10.12 29.71
N HIS A 102 -4.37 -9.91 29.59
CA HIS A 102 -3.70 -8.65 29.98
C HIS A 102 -4.20 -7.39 29.27
N THR A 103 -4.89 -7.53 28.14
CA THR A 103 -5.52 -6.43 27.39
C THR A 103 -6.92 -6.08 27.91
N ALA A 104 -7.51 -6.91 28.78
CA ALA A 104 -8.79 -6.65 29.42
C ALA A 104 -8.64 -5.61 30.54
N PRO A 105 -9.65 -4.74 30.74
CA PRO A 105 -9.64 -3.75 31.82
C PRO A 105 -9.77 -4.44 33.18
N SER A 106 -9.26 -3.77 34.23
CA SER A 106 -9.31 -4.28 35.61
C SER A 106 -10.72 -4.59 36.11
N SER A 107 -11.75 -3.94 35.55
CA SER A 107 -13.16 -4.23 35.85
C SER A 107 -13.57 -5.67 35.50
N CYS A 108 -12.84 -6.36 34.62
CA CYS A 108 -13.17 -7.72 34.19
C CYS A 108 -12.56 -8.82 35.08
N ALA A 109 -11.78 -8.47 36.12
CA ALA A 109 -10.97 -9.41 36.91
C ALA A 109 -11.74 -10.62 37.49
N ASN A 110 -12.99 -10.43 37.93
CA ASN A 110 -13.75 -11.43 38.68
C ASN A 110 -14.83 -12.16 37.87
N ASP A 111 -15.10 -11.71 36.64
CA ASP A 111 -16.19 -12.24 35.82
C ASP A 111 -15.80 -12.33 34.35
N SER A 112 -14.86 -13.24 34.13
CA SER A 112 -14.18 -13.48 32.87
C SER A 112 -14.25 -14.97 32.51
N PHE A 113 -14.68 -15.25 31.28
CA PHE A 113 -14.87 -16.60 30.74
C PHE A 113 -13.95 -16.81 29.54
N ARG A 114 -13.55 -18.07 29.31
CA ARG A 114 -12.73 -18.40 28.13
C ARG A 114 -13.55 -18.20 26.86
N PHE A 115 -12.93 -17.54 25.90
CA PHE A 115 -13.52 -17.22 24.61
C PHE A 115 -12.63 -17.78 23.50
N GLU A 116 -13.24 -18.51 22.57
CA GLU A 116 -12.58 -19.01 21.37
C GLU A 116 -13.41 -18.59 20.16
N VAL A 117 -12.74 -18.10 19.12
CA VAL A 117 -13.39 -17.72 17.86
C VAL A 117 -12.46 -18.04 16.71
N TYR A 118 -13.04 -18.36 15.57
CA TYR A 118 -12.31 -18.20 14.32
C TYR A 118 -13.06 -17.22 13.44
N LEU A 119 -12.30 -16.46 12.65
CA LEU A 119 -12.82 -15.54 11.67
C LEU A 119 -12.15 -15.79 10.32
N TYR A 120 -12.95 -15.79 9.28
CA TYR A 120 -12.51 -15.59 7.91
C TYR A 120 -12.87 -14.20 7.48
N HIS A 121 -11.88 -13.42 7.09
CA HIS A 121 -12.06 -12.11 6.52
C HIS A 121 -11.88 -12.15 5.00
N ALA A 122 -12.94 -11.84 4.26
CA ALA A 122 -12.91 -11.87 2.81
C ALA A 122 -11.93 -10.86 2.19
N SER A 123 -11.12 -11.34 1.23
CA SER A 123 -10.30 -10.47 0.38
C SER A 123 -11.06 -10.00 -0.86
N ILE A 124 -10.41 -9.19 -1.69
CA ILE A 124 -10.89 -8.81 -3.04
C ILE A 124 -10.78 -10.00 -4.00
N GLY A 125 -9.84 -10.92 -3.76
CA GLY A 125 -9.72 -12.18 -4.51
C GLY A 125 -10.71 -13.27 -4.08
N PHE A 126 -10.67 -14.43 -4.74
CA PHE A 126 -11.45 -15.62 -4.35
C PHE A 126 -10.85 -16.34 -3.13
N TYR A 127 -10.44 -15.60 -2.10
CA TYR A 127 -9.90 -16.17 -0.87
C TYR A 127 -10.22 -15.27 0.34
N SER A 128 -10.10 -15.84 1.52
CA SER A 128 -10.27 -15.15 2.81
C SER A 128 -9.09 -15.40 3.73
N PHE A 129 -8.74 -14.38 4.51
CA PHE A 129 -7.76 -14.50 5.59
C PHE A 129 -8.40 -15.19 6.79
N TYR A 130 -7.71 -16.17 7.34
CA TYR A 130 -8.12 -16.90 8.53
C TYR A 130 -7.39 -16.38 9.77
N GLU A 131 -8.15 -16.16 10.82
CA GLU A 131 -7.68 -15.81 12.15
C GLU A 131 -8.33 -16.78 13.14
N GLY A 132 -7.49 -17.59 13.81
CA GLY A 132 -7.89 -18.39 14.95
C GLY A 132 -7.50 -17.65 16.22
N GLU A 133 -8.49 -17.28 17.03
CA GLU A 133 -8.32 -16.33 18.12
C GLU A 133 -8.82 -16.91 19.44
N VAL A 134 -8.09 -16.57 20.49
CA VAL A 134 -8.40 -16.98 21.86
C VAL A 134 -8.37 -15.78 22.77
N GLY A 135 -9.13 -15.82 23.85
CA GLY A 135 -9.15 -14.71 24.78
C GLY A 135 -10.14 -14.85 25.91
N THR A 136 -10.63 -13.70 26.34
CA THR A 136 -11.49 -13.58 27.50
C THR A 136 -12.76 -12.82 27.15
N TYR A 137 -13.91 -13.42 27.41
CA TYR A 137 -15.19 -12.73 27.42
C TYR A 137 -15.46 -12.13 28.80
N CYS A 138 -15.69 -10.82 28.84
CA CYS A 138 -16.04 -10.08 30.05
C CYS A 138 -17.55 -9.81 30.10
N THR A 139 -18.24 -10.37 31.09
CA THR A 139 -19.70 -10.22 31.25
C THR A 139 -20.13 -8.80 31.59
N THR A 140 -19.28 -8.07 32.32
CA THR A 140 -19.58 -6.73 32.85
C THR A 140 -19.83 -5.73 31.73
N ASN A 141 -19.02 -5.79 30.67
CA ASN A 141 -19.14 -4.91 29.50
C ASN A 141 -19.61 -5.64 28.23
N ARG A 142 -19.70 -6.97 28.27
CA ARG A 142 -20.08 -7.86 27.16
C ARG A 142 -19.13 -7.79 25.95
N ILE A 143 -17.84 -7.61 26.22
CA ILE A 143 -16.78 -7.50 25.21
C ILE A 143 -15.85 -8.69 25.33
N ALA A 144 -15.41 -9.23 24.19
CA ALA A 144 -14.34 -10.21 24.12
C ALA A 144 -12.98 -9.51 23.91
N TYR A 145 -12.00 -9.81 24.73
CA TYR A 145 -10.61 -9.35 24.60
C TYR A 145 -9.78 -10.52 24.09
N ILE A 146 -9.30 -10.41 22.85
CA ILE A 146 -8.78 -11.55 22.10
C ILE A 146 -7.40 -11.27 21.52
N VAL A 147 -6.68 -12.35 21.24
CA VAL A 147 -5.39 -12.38 20.53
C VAL A 147 -5.42 -13.47 19.47
N VAL A 148 -4.73 -13.24 18.36
CA VAL A 148 -4.62 -14.24 17.30
C VAL A 148 -3.52 -15.25 17.64
N GLU A 149 -3.88 -16.52 17.63
CA GLU A 149 -2.97 -17.64 17.83
C GLU A 149 -2.52 -18.24 16.49
N VAL A 150 -3.44 -18.33 15.53
CA VAL A 150 -3.21 -18.99 14.24
C VAL A 150 -3.63 -18.08 13.09
N PHE A 151 -2.75 -17.99 12.10
CA PHE A 151 -3.02 -17.34 10.81
C PHE A 151 -3.16 -18.39 9.71
N GLY A 152 -3.95 -18.07 8.70
CA GLY A 152 -4.05 -18.89 7.50
C GLY A 152 -4.83 -18.19 6.41
N THR A 153 -5.11 -18.90 5.33
CA THR A 153 -5.96 -18.42 4.24
C THR A 153 -6.74 -19.57 3.65
N PHE A 154 -7.92 -19.31 3.08
CA PHE A 154 -8.69 -20.35 2.41
C PHE A 154 -9.40 -19.80 1.17
N ASP A 155 -9.49 -20.62 0.12
CA ASP A 155 -10.14 -20.26 -1.15
C ASP A 155 -11.67 -20.28 -1.00
N ILE A 156 -12.18 -19.31 -0.24
CA ILE A 156 -13.61 -19.12 0.05
C ILE A 156 -13.91 -17.62 0.09
N ASN A 157 -15.06 -17.20 -0.42
CA ASN A 157 -15.53 -15.81 -0.33
C ASN A 157 -17.07 -15.76 -0.56
N GLY A 158 -17.66 -14.59 -0.38
CA GLY A 158 -19.06 -14.29 -0.72
C GLY A 158 -20.08 -15.13 0.06
N SER A 159 -21.09 -15.62 -0.64
CA SER A 159 -22.19 -16.40 -0.04
C SER A 159 -21.75 -17.77 0.49
N ILE A 160 -20.71 -18.36 -0.11
CA ILE A 160 -20.15 -19.65 0.34
C ILE A 160 -19.50 -19.43 1.71
N LEU A 161 -18.76 -18.33 1.87
CA LEU A 161 -18.16 -17.97 3.15
C LEU A 161 -19.23 -17.70 4.23
N ALA A 162 -20.31 -17.01 3.88
CA ALA A 162 -21.42 -16.72 4.79
C ALA A 162 -22.20 -17.96 5.27
N ASN A 163 -22.03 -19.09 4.60
CA ASN A 163 -22.64 -20.37 4.97
C ASN A 163 -21.61 -21.39 5.45
N ASP A 164 -20.34 -21.01 5.62
CA ASP A 164 -19.30 -21.93 6.11
C ASP A 164 -19.53 -22.22 7.59
N THR A 165 -19.71 -23.51 7.91
CA THR A 165 -19.84 -23.99 9.28
C THR A 165 -18.51 -24.45 9.88
N GLY A 166 -17.40 -24.30 9.14
CA GLY A 166 -16.07 -24.72 9.53
C GLY A 166 -15.76 -26.18 9.15
N SER A 167 -14.53 -26.60 9.40
CA SER A 167 -14.09 -27.99 9.21
C SER A 167 -12.83 -28.26 10.02
N THR A 168 -12.72 -29.48 10.54
CA THR A 168 -11.51 -29.98 11.21
C THR A 168 -10.40 -30.38 10.23
N LYS A 169 -10.71 -30.47 8.93
CA LYS A 169 -9.70 -30.73 7.89
C LYS A 169 -8.77 -29.53 7.72
N ALA A 170 -7.51 -29.79 7.39
CA ALA A 170 -6.56 -28.75 7.02
C ALA A 170 -7.08 -27.96 5.80
N ARG A 171 -7.05 -26.64 5.90
CA ARG A 171 -7.49 -25.68 4.89
C ARG A 171 -6.30 -24.80 4.50
N MET A 172 -6.23 -24.42 3.22
CA MET A 172 -5.25 -23.46 2.70
C MET A 172 -5.77 -22.78 1.43
N SER A 173 -5.22 -21.61 1.09
CA SER A 173 -5.52 -20.91 -0.18
C SER A 173 -4.40 -21.13 -1.19
N TYR A 174 -4.74 -21.75 -2.32
CA TYR A 174 -3.84 -21.83 -3.47
C TYR A 174 -3.78 -20.48 -4.19
N TRP A 175 -4.88 -19.72 -4.21
CA TRP A 175 -4.91 -18.40 -4.83
C TRP A 175 -3.93 -17.44 -4.15
N TYR A 176 -4.03 -17.29 -2.83
CA TYR A 176 -3.13 -16.47 -2.04
C TYR A 176 -1.69 -16.96 -2.17
N GLY A 177 -1.49 -18.28 -2.10
CA GLY A 177 -0.18 -18.89 -2.29
C GLY A 177 0.49 -18.47 -3.60
N VAL A 178 -0.22 -18.58 -4.73
CA VAL A 178 0.32 -18.25 -6.06
C VAL A 178 0.46 -16.75 -6.25
N VAL A 179 -0.57 -15.95 -5.98
CA VAL A 179 -0.54 -14.50 -6.20
C VAL A 179 0.48 -13.83 -5.27
N GLY A 180 0.53 -14.24 -4.01
CA GLY A 180 1.54 -13.78 -3.05
C GLY A 180 2.97 -14.13 -3.48
N ALA A 181 3.19 -15.35 -3.99
CA ALA A 181 4.49 -15.75 -4.53
C ALA A 181 4.89 -14.89 -5.75
N ILE A 182 3.97 -14.66 -6.70
CA ILE A 182 4.20 -13.79 -7.86
C ILE A 182 4.61 -12.38 -7.38
N TRP A 183 3.93 -11.85 -6.37
CA TRP A 183 4.26 -10.54 -5.82
C TRP A 183 5.64 -10.48 -5.17
N LEU A 184 6.02 -11.50 -4.39
CA LEU A 184 7.36 -11.61 -3.80
C LEU A 184 8.46 -11.74 -4.86
N VAL A 185 8.24 -12.55 -5.88
CA VAL A 185 9.17 -12.69 -7.01
C VAL A 185 9.32 -11.35 -7.72
N TYR A 186 8.22 -10.67 -8.03
CA TYR A 186 8.23 -9.36 -8.66
C TYR A 186 9.01 -8.31 -7.85
N ARG A 187 8.79 -8.26 -6.53
CA ARG A 187 9.53 -7.37 -5.62
C ARG A 187 11.01 -7.70 -5.58
N SER A 188 11.35 -8.99 -5.52
CA SER A 188 12.74 -9.46 -5.53
C SER A 188 13.47 -9.05 -6.80
N LEU A 189 12.83 -9.19 -7.97
CA LEU A 189 13.38 -8.76 -9.25
C LEU A 189 13.55 -7.24 -9.33
N THR A 190 12.59 -6.47 -8.81
CA THR A 190 12.69 -5.00 -8.73
C THR A 190 13.85 -4.56 -7.82
N ILE A 191 14.04 -5.23 -6.69
CA ILE A 191 15.15 -4.98 -5.74
C ILE A 191 16.49 -5.35 -6.37
N HIS A 192 16.56 -6.46 -7.09
CA HIS A 192 17.76 -6.86 -7.85
C HIS A 192 18.09 -5.84 -8.95
N ARG A 193 17.10 -5.39 -9.72
CA ARG A 193 17.28 -4.30 -10.70
C ARG A 193 17.86 -3.04 -10.03
N SER A 194 17.29 -2.63 -8.89
CA SER A 194 17.80 -1.50 -8.10
C SER A 194 19.25 -1.71 -7.67
N PHE A 195 19.63 -2.91 -7.23
CA PHE A 195 21.01 -3.25 -6.88
C PHE A 195 21.95 -3.04 -8.06
N THR A 196 21.61 -3.55 -9.25
CA THR A 196 22.43 -3.37 -10.45
C THR A 196 22.59 -1.90 -10.82
N SER A 197 21.51 -1.11 -10.73
CA SER A 197 21.53 0.34 -10.94
C SER A 197 22.42 1.06 -9.92
N CYS A 198 22.34 0.72 -8.63
CA CYS A 198 23.16 1.30 -7.57
C CYS A 198 24.64 0.97 -7.73
N MET A 199 24.96 -0.28 -8.08
CA MET A 199 26.33 -0.71 -8.35
C MET A 199 26.92 0.01 -9.57
N GLY A 200 26.16 0.09 -10.67
CA GLY A 200 26.60 0.80 -11.88
C GLY A 200 26.80 2.29 -11.63
N TYR A 201 25.92 2.92 -10.86
CA TYR A 201 26.04 4.34 -10.49
C TYR A 201 27.22 4.60 -9.55
N GLY A 202 27.41 3.76 -8.53
CA GLY A 202 28.58 3.86 -7.63
C GLY A 202 29.91 3.73 -8.36
N ARG A 203 30.05 2.74 -9.25
CA ARG A 203 31.25 2.59 -10.09
C ARG A 203 31.51 3.80 -10.98
N ARG A 204 30.44 4.46 -11.47
CA ARG A 204 30.56 5.67 -12.27
C ARG A 204 31.05 6.86 -11.43
N CYS A 205 30.52 6.99 -10.22
CA CYS A 205 31.02 7.96 -9.24
C CYS A 205 32.52 7.75 -9.00
N ASP A 206 32.95 6.51 -8.72
CA ASP A 206 34.37 6.18 -8.50
C ASP A 206 35.24 6.49 -9.74
N ALA A 207 34.75 6.19 -10.95
CA ALA A 207 35.48 6.40 -12.19
C ALA A 207 35.63 7.88 -12.59
N MET A 208 34.72 8.75 -12.15
CA MET A 208 34.73 10.19 -12.43
C MET A 208 35.21 11.03 -11.23
N ASP A 209 35.73 10.38 -10.18
CA ASP A 209 36.16 11.00 -8.92
C ASP A 209 35.06 11.85 -8.25
N GLU A 210 33.83 11.35 -8.29
CA GLU A 210 32.65 12.04 -7.80
C GLU A 210 32.13 11.40 -6.53
N SER A 211 31.85 12.23 -5.51
CA SER A 211 31.30 11.76 -4.24
C SER A 211 29.79 12.00 -4.15
N LEU A 212 29.12 11.12 -3.39
CA LEU A 212 27.70 11.26 -3.05
C LEU A 212 27.57 11.53 -1.56
N HIS A 213 26.79 12.54 -1.20
CA HIS A 213 26.35 12.73 0.17
C HIS A 213 25.23 11.75 0.53
N HIS A 214 25.04 11.51 1.83
CA HIS A 214 24.04 10.58 2.36
C HIS A 214 22.63 10.82 1.79
N HIS A 215 22.19 12.08 1.76
CA HIS A 215 20.86 12.43 1.26
C HIS A 215 20.71 12.17 -0.25
N GLN A 216 21.73 12.46 -1.05
CA GLN A 216 21.73 12.20 -2.50
C GLN A 216 21.66 10.70 -2.79
N ALA A 217 22.43 9.90 -2.05
CA ALA A 217 22.42 8.45 -2.18
C ALA A 217 21.08 7.82 -1.74
N LEU A 218 20.43 8.37 -0.71
CA LEU A 218 19.10 7.93 -0.30
C LEU A 218 18.07 8.15 -1.41
N VAL A 219 18.05 9.35 -2.00
CA VAL A 219 17.17 9.70 -3.12
C VAL A 219 17.42 8.78 -4.31
N PHE A 220 18.68 8.57 -4.70
CA PHE A 220 19.02 7.69 -5.82
C PHE A 220 18.53 6.24 -5.59
N VAL A 221 18.76 5.69 -4.40
CA VAL A 221 18.30 4.35 -4.04
C VAL A 221 16.77 4.28 -4.13
N GLN A 222 16.06 5.28 -3.61
CA GLN A 222 14.60 5.31 -3.65
C GLN A 222 14.06 5.44 -5.09
N GLU A 223 14.65 6.26 -5.96
CA GLU A 223 14.29 6.28 -7.39
C GLU A 223 14.53 4.92 -8.05
N SER A 224 15.65 4.26 -7.78
CA SER A 224 15.98 2.96 -8.38
C SER A 224 15.03 1.82 -7.96
N LEU A 225 14.45 1.91 -6.75
CA LEU A 225 13.47 0.98 -6.17
C LEU A 225 12.04 1.17 -6.69
N ARG A 226 11.83 2.00 -7.73
CA ARG A 226 10.52 2.20 -8.36
C ARG A 226 9.82 0.87 -8.68
N LEU A 227 8.52 0.78 -8.42
CA LEU A 227 7.75 -0.40 -8.84
C LEU A 227 7.63 -0.50 -10.36
N SER A 228 7.08 0.52 -11.01
CA SER A 228 6.89 0.54 -12.46
C SER A 228 8.21 0.78 -13.23
N ALA A 229 8.33 0.17 -14.42
CA ALA A 229 9.40 0.52 -15.35
C ALA A 229 9.17 1.90 -16.00
N HIS A 230 10.24 2.53 -16.48
CA HIS A 230 10.10 3.74 -17.31
C HIS A 230 9.31 3.41 -18.59
N GLY A 231 8.29 4.21 -18.89
CA GLY A 231 7.39 3.99 -20.03
C GLY A 231 6.33 2.90 -19.83
N ALA A 232 6.09 2.43 -18.60
CA ALA A 232 4.96 1.53 -18.31
C ALA A 232 3.63 2.16 -18.75
N THR A 233 2.72 1.36 -19.30
CA THR A 233 1.35 1.78 -19.63
C THR A 233 0.44 1.64 -18.41
N ASN A 234 -0.72 2.31 -18.42
CA ASN A 234 -1.66 2.20 -17.31
C ASN A 234 -2.22 0.79 -17.13
N ILE A 235 -2.36 -0.02 -18.18
CA ILE A 235 -2.74 -1.44 -18.06
C ILE A 235 -1.70 -2.21 -17.23
N LYS A 236 -0.41 -1.99 -17.49
CA LYS A 236 0.67 -2.61 -16.72
C LYS A 236 0.67 -2.11 -15.28
N ARG A 237 0.40 -0.82 -15.05
CA ARG A 237 0.25 -0.26 -13.69
C ARG A 237 -0.96 -0.82 -12.96
N THR A 238 -2.08 -1.08 -13.63
CA THR A 238 -3.25 -1.73 -13.03
C THR A 238 -2.93 -3.14 -12.52
N ALA A 239 -2.14 -3.91 -13.27
CA ALA A 239 -1.69 -5.22 -12.79
C ALA A 239 -0.80 -5.12 -11.53
N LEU A 240 0.08 -4.10 -11.47
CA LEU A 240 0.85 -3.83 -10.25
C LEU A 240 -0.02 -3.35 -9.09
N LEU A 241 -1.04 -2.54 -9.39
CA LEU A 241 -1.97 -2.01 -8.40
C LEU A 241 -2.67 -3.16 -7.67
N TYR A 242 -3.11 -4.17 -8.42
CA TYR A 242 -3.68 -5.39 -7.85
C TYR A 242 -2.71 -6.06 -6.86
N LEU A 243 -1.45 -6.32 -7.26
CA LEU A 243 -0.46 -6.95 -6.39
C LEU A 243 -0.13 -6.10 -5.14
N VAL A 244 -0.07 -4.77 -5.28
CA VAL A 244 0.14 -3.84 -4.16
C VAL A 244 -1.03 -3.91 -3.18
N VAL A 245 -2.27 -3.95 -3.67
CA VAL A 245 -3.47 -4.05 -2.81
C VAL A 245 -3.47 -5.36 -2.02
N GLU A 246 -3.13 -6.48 -2.65
CA GLU A 246 -2.99 -7.78 -1.95
C GLU A 246 -1.92 -7.71 -0.83
N GLY A 247 -0.81 -7.01 -1.07
CA GLY A 247 0.22 -6.74 -0.06
C GLY A 247 -0.27 -5.84 1.07
N VAL A 248 -0.99 -4.76 0.76
CA VAL A 248 -1.59 -3.84 1.75
C VAL A 248 -2.58 -4.58 2.65
N MET A 249 -3.43 -5.44 2.07
CA MET A 249 -4.40 -6.23 2.84
C MET A 249 -3.68 -7.17 3.80
N THR A 250 -2.67 -7.92 3.33
CA THR A 250 -1.86 -8.80 4.17
C THR A 250 -1.23 -8.05 5.36
N ASP A 251 -0.67 -6.87 5.10
CA ASP A 251 -0.04 -6.06 6.15
C ASP A 251 -1.07 -5.50 7.14
N LEU A 252 -2.26 -5.12 6.67
CA LEU A 252 -3.37 -4.66 7.51
C LEU A 252 -3.83 -5.78 8.46
N PHE A 253 -4.00 -7.02 7.97
CA PHE A 253 -4.36 -8.16 8.83
C PHE A 253 -3.33 -8.40 9.94
N LEU A 254 -2.04 -8.35 9.60
CA LEU A 254 -1.01 -8.54 10.62
C LEU A 254 -0.92 -7.40 11.63
N ILE A 255 -1.29 -6.18 11.23
CA ILE A 255 -1.39 -5.06 12.17
C ILE A 255 -2.50 -5.28 13.18
N ILE A 256 -3.67 -5.70 12.69
CA ILE A 256 -4.85 -5.85 13.54
C ILE A 256 -4.75 -7.10 14.40
N ALA A 257 -3.91 -8.05 14.05
CA ALA A 257 -3.84 -9.35 14.71
C ALA A 257 -2.59 -9.56 15.61
N ASN A 258 -1.63 -8.65 15.62
CA ASN A 258 -0.47 -8.74 16.51
C ASN A 258 -0.44 -7.55 17.48
N ASP A 259 -0.05 -7.81 18.72
CA ASP A 259 0.06 -6.81 19.77
C ASP A 259 1.55 -6.43 20.01
N GLY A 260 1.79 -5.28 20.62
CA GLY A 260 3.12 -4.90 21.10
C GLY A 260 4.13 -4.48 20.01
N TRP A 261 5.40 -4.91 20.14
CA TRP A 261 6.48 -4.46 19.25
C TRP A 261 6.37 -5.00 17.81
N ALA A 262 5.75 -6.17 17.65
CA ALA A 262 5.58 -6.78 16.33
C ALA A 262 4.64 -5.96 15.43
N SER A 263 3.60 -5.34 16.00
CA SER A 263 2.67 -4.47 15.27
C SER A 263 3.32 -3.17 14.82
N ARG A 264 4.21 -2.58 15.65
CA ARG A 264 5.01 -1.40 15.31
C ARG A 264 5.85 -1.58 14.05
N ILE A 265 6.49 -2.74 13.91
CA ILE A 265 7.26 -3.09 12.70
C ILE A 265 6.33 -3.24 11.49
N GLN A 266 5.16 -3.83 11.69
CA GLN A 266 4.19 -4.04 10.62
C GLN A 266 3.62 -2.73 10.08
N TYR A 267 3.46 -1.71 10.93
CA TYR A 267 3.08 -0.36 10.48
C TYR A 267 4.08 0.26 9.50
N VAL A 268 5.38 0.02 9.68
CA VAL A 268 6.39 0.50 8.74
C VAL A 268 6.20 -0.16 7.36
N SER A 269 5.91 -1.46 7.33
CA SER A 269 5.59 -2.18 6.09
C SER A 269 4.31 -1.64 5.42
N LEU A 270 3.25 -1.41 6.19
CA LEU A 270 2.00 -0.85 5.68
C LEU A 270 2.21 0.56 5.11
N GLY A 271 2.94 1.43 5.82
CA GLY A 271 3.27 2.78 5.37
C GLY A 271 4.01 2.75 4.03
N TYR A 272 5.00 1.87 3.88
CA TYR A 272 5.75 1.69 2.64
C TYR A 272 4.85 1.21 1.48
N ASN A 273 4.00 0.20 1.71
CA ASN A 273 3.08 -0.30 0.68
C ASN A 273 2.01 0.74 0.30
N LEU A 274 1.49 1.51 1.26
CA LEU A 274 0.50 2.56 1.00
C LEU A 274 1.10 3.77 0.28
N SER A 275 2.35 4.13 0.59
CA SER A 275 3.11 5.14 -0.14
C SER A 275 3.34 4.71 -1.59
N GLY A 276 3.67 3.43 -1.80
CA GLY A 276 3.73 2.80 -3.12
C GLY A 276 2.39 2.83 -3.86
N LEU A 277 1.27 2.56 -3.17
CA LEU A 277 -0.08 2.65 -3.70
C LEU A 277 -0.41 4.07 -4.19
N MET A 278 -0.22 5.08 -3.32
CA MET A 278 -0.48 6.48 -3.65
C MET A 278 0.36 6.94 -4.84
N LEU A 279 1.65 6.56 -4.88
CA LEU A 279 2.54 6.91 -5.97
C LEU A 279 2.09 6.27 -7.29
N LEU A 280 1.76 4.98 -7.28
CA LEU A 280 1.34 4.27 -8.49
C LEU A 280 0.03 4.84 -9.05
N LEU A 281 -0.92 5.19 -8.18
CA LEU A 281 -2.16 5.87 -8.57
C LEU A 281 -1.87 7.24 -9.19
N PHE A 282 -0.96 8.02 -8.59
CA PHE A 282 -0.58 9.32 -9.13
C PHE A 282 0.16 9.21 -10.47
N GLU A 283 1.04 8.23 -10.65
CA GLU A 283 1.68 7.96 -11.94
C GLU A 283 0.66 7.59 -13.03
N MET A 284 -0.40 6.87 -12.68
CA MET A 284 -1.49 6.57 -13.62
C MET A 284 -2.22 7.85 -14.04
N LEU A 285 -2.51 8.76 -13.09
CA LEU A 285 -3.11 10.07 -13.36
C LEU A 285 -2.19 10.96 -14.21
N GLU A 286 -0.89 11.02 -13.90
CA GLU A 286 0.09 11.77 -14.71
C GLU A 286 0.12 11.24 -16.15
N ASN A 287 0.11 9.91 -16.33
CA ASN A 287 0.13 9.31 -17.67
C ASN A 287 -1.19 9.51 -18.46
N MET A 288 -2.29 9.89 -17.80
CA MET A 288 -3.55 10.22 -18.45
C MET A 288 -3.63 11.69 -18.91
N ASN A 289 -2.66 12.53 -18.53
CA ASN A 289 -2.65 13.98 -18.81
C ASN A 289 -3.92 14.70 -18.36
N TRP A 290 -4.51 14.26 -17.24
CA TRP A 290 -5.76 14.83 -16.69
C TRP A 290 -5.55 16.12 -15.89
N LEU A 291 -4.31 16.43 -15.50
CA LEU A 291 -3.95 17.61 -14.73
C LEU A 291 -3.16 18.58 -15.61
N SER A 292 -3.41 19.88 -15.44
CA SER A 292 -2.51 20.89 -16.01
C SER A 292 -1.14 20.81 -15.33
N GLU A 293 -0.08 21.25 -16.00
CA GLU A 293 1.29 21.17 -15.49
C GLU A 293 1.44 21.85 -14.12
N MET A 294 0.81 23.01 -13.93
CA MET A 294 0.81 23.72 -12.64
C MET A 294 0.23 22.86 -11.50
N TRP A 295 -0.93 22.22 -11.73
CA TRP A 295 -1.55 21.37 -10.71
C TRP A 295 -0.80 20.05 -10.51
N ARG A 296 -0.28 19.46 -11.59
CA ARG A 296 0.57 18.26 -11.55
C ARG A 296 1.76 18.50 -10.62
N LEU A 297 2.52 19.57 -10.87
CA LEU A 297 3.70 19.92 -10.08
C LEU A 297 3.34 20.26 -8.64
N ARG A 298 2.27 21.03 -8.43
CA ARG A 298 1.79 21.39 -7.09
C ARG A 298 1.46 20.17 -6.25
N ILE A 299 0.67 19.24 -6.79
CA ILE A 299 0.33 17.99 -6.10
C ILE A 299 1.60 17.17 -5.85
N LYS A 300 2.47 17.01 -6.86
CA LYS A 300 3.69 16.22 -6.75
C LYS A 300 4.63 16.77 -5.67
N ARG A 301 4.89 18.07 -5.63
CA ARG A 301 5.77 18.70 -4.63
C ARG A 301 5.18 18.68 -3.21
N MET A 302 3.86 18.77 -3.05
CA MET A 302 3.21 18.75 -1.73
C MET A 302 3.04 17.35 -1.13
N LEU A 303 2.66 16.36 -1.94
CA LEU A 303 2.34 15.00 -1.45
C LEU A 303 3.43 13.96 -1.70
N PHE A 304 4.28 14.20 -2.70
CA PHE A 304 5.25 13.26 -3.21
C PHE A 304 6.65 13.88 -3.17
N SER A 305 7.10 14.26 -1.96
CA SER A 305 8.45 14.77 -1.72
C SER A 305 9.28 13.88 -0.79
N TYR A 306 10.58 13.83 -1.04
CA TYR A 306 11.52 13.00 -0.28
C TYR A 306 11.60 13.39 1.20
N GLU A 307 11.47 14.68 1.49
CA GLU A 307 11.61 15.23 2.84
C GLU A 307 10.39 14.92 3.72
N THR A 308 9.21 14.67 3.13
CA THR A 308 7.96 14.49 3.88
C THR A 308 7.42 13.07 3.81
N ALA A 309 7.85 12.27 2.82
CA ALA A 309 7.30 10.94 2.57
C ALA A 309 7.30 10.06 3.83
N LEU A 310 8.45 9.96 4.49
CA LEU A 310 8.67 9.15 5.68
C LEU A 310 7.96 9.69 6.93
N VAL A 311 7.83 11.03 7.04
CA VAL A 311 7.13 11.67 8.17
C VAL A 311 5.64 11.30 8.15
N GLY A 312 5.01 11.37 6.98
CA GLY A 312 3.61 10.96 6.82
C GLY A 312 3.37 9.51 7.21
N GLU A 313 4.24 8.60 6.74
CA GLU A 313 4.16 7.17 7.03
C GLU A 313 4.32 6.87 8.53
N LEU A 314 5.28 7.53 9.20
CA LEU A 314 5.53 7.36 10.64
C LEU A 314 4.38 7.88 11.50
N VAL A 315 3.82 9.06 11.18
CA VAL A 315 2.67 9.60 11.94
C VAL A 315 1.46 8.69 11.76
N THR A 316 1.18 8.24 10.54
CA THR A 316 0.11 7.27 10.27
C THR A 316 0.29 5.99 11.09
N ALA A 317 1.51 5.44 11.17
CA ALA A 317 1.82 4.28 12.00
C ALA A 317 1.42 4.46 13.48
N ILE A 318 1.59 5.68 14.01
CA ILE A 318 1.30 5.99 15.43
C ILE A 318 -0.21 6.12 15.68
N VAL A 319 -0.95 6.76 14.76
CA VAL A 319 -2.36 7.12 14.99
C VAL A 319 -3.37 6.10 14.47
N LEU A 320 -2.93 5.10 13.67
CA LEU A 320 -3.84 4.22 12.95
C LEU A 320 -4.77 3.40 13.87
N GLN A 321 -4.28 2.87 14.99
CA GLN A 321 -5.11 2.08 15.93
C GLN A 321 -6.29 2.88 16.48
N THR A 322 -6.01 4.11 16.95
CA THR A 322 -7.02 5.02 17.50
C THR A 322 -8.08 5.35 16.46
N ILE A 323 -7.67 5.54 15.21
CA ILE A 323 -8.56 5.93 14.12
C ILE A 323 -9.40 4.75 13.64
N LEU A 324 -8.82 3.55 13.53
CA LEU A 324 -9.59 2.34 13.21
C LEU A 324 -10.66 2.06 14.28
N SER A 325 -10.29 2.20 15.56
CA SER A 325 -11.25 2.07 16.66
C SER A 325 -12.35 3.14 16.60
N GLY A 326 -12.00 4.38 16.31
CA GLY A 326 -12.97 5.48 16.13
C GLY A 326 -13.89 5.26 14.92
N LEU A 327 -13.36 4.79 13.80
CA LEU A 327 -14.12 4.48 12.59
C LEU A 327 -15.10 3.34 12.84
N ASN A 328 -14.66 2.27 13.52
CA ASN A 328 -15.55 1.18 13.90
C ASN A 328 -16.61 1.65 14.93
N GLY A 329 -16.25 2.52 15.88
CA GLY A 329 -17.21 3.09 16.83
C GLY A 329 -18.26 4.04 16.24
N SER A 330 -18.06 4.51 15.00
CA SER A 330 -18.94 5.44 14.29
C SER A 330 -20.24 4.78 13.78
N ASP A 331 -21.00 5.47 12.92
CA ASP A 331 -22.23 4.94 12.32
C ASP A 331 -22.03 3.67 11.49
N PHE A 332 -20.79 3.31 11.15
CA PHE A 332 -20.43 2.01 10.58
C PHE A 332 -20.95 0.82 11.40
N LYS A 333 -21.09 0.96 12.72
CA LYS A 333 -21.71 -0.07 13.59
C LYS A 333 -23.17 -0.39 13.25
N ARG A 334 -23.87 0.53 12.57
CA ARG A 334 -25.28 0.39 12.16
C ARG A 334 -25.43 -0.06 10.71
N SER A 335 -24.34 -0.53 10.08
CA SER A 335 -24.32 -0.77 8.63
C SER A 335 -24.84 -2.13 8.18
N LYS A 336 -25.23 -3.02 9.11
CA LYS A 336 -25.79 -4.35 8.82
C LYS A 336 -27.01 -4.32 7.87
N PRO A 337 -28.03 -3.45 8.05
CA PRO A 337 -29.17 -3.42 7.14
C PRO A 337 -28.76 -3.11 5.70
N THR A 338 -27.77 -2.22 5.53
CA THR A 338 -27.23 -1.87 4.21
C THR A 338 -26.43 -3.02 3.61
N ALA A 339 -25.61 -3.70 4.42
CA ALA A 339 -24.87 -4.89 3.99
C ALA A 339 -25.81 -6.01 3.52
N LEU A 340 -26.92 -6.25 4.23
CA LEU A 340 -27.95 -7.20 3.84
C LEU A 340 -28.69 -6.78 2.55
N ALA A 341 -28.95 -5.49 2.38
CA ALA A 341 -29.67 -4.98 1.21
C ALA A 341 -28.85 -5.02 -0.09
N VAL A 342 -27.54 -4.77 -0.02
CA VAL A 342 -26.67 -4.70 -1.21
C VAL A 342 -25.92 -6.01 -1.43
N SER A 343 -25.21 -6.49 -0.40
CA SER A 343 -24.40 -7.72 -0.30
C SER A 343 -23.27 -7.44 0.69
N TYR A 344 -22.97 -8.41 1.56
CA TYR A 344 -21.82 -8.33 2.47
C TYR A 344 -20.50 -8.07 1.74
N TYR A 345 -20.31 -8.66 0.56
CA TYR A 345 -19.11 -8.50 -0.24
C TYR A 345 -18.94 -7.04 -0.73
N VAL A 346 -19.98 -6.49 -1.37
CA VAL A 346 -19.94 -5.12 -1.90
C VAL A 346 -19.79 -4.11 -0.77
N TRP A 347 -20.54 -4.30 0.31
CA TRP A 347 -20.47 -3.39 1.44
C TRP A 347 -19.12 -3.45 2.17
N SER A 348 -18.49 -4.62 2.24
CA SER A 348 -17.12 -4.75 2.73
C SER A 348 -16.13 -3.95 1.89
N LEU A 349 -16.23 -4.02 0.56
CA LEU A 349 -15.38 -3.21 -0.33
C LEU A 349 -15.54 -1.72 -0.05
N VAL A 350 -16.77 -1.24 0.18
CA VAL A 350 -17.04 0.15 0.57
C VAL A 350 -16.39 0.48 1.92
N CYS A 351 -16.53 -0.40 2.91
CA CYS A 351 -15.94 -0.20 4.24
C CYS A 351 -14.40 -0.17 4.20
N HIS A 352 -13.76 -1.07 3.45
CA HIS A 352 -12.31 -1.04 3.22
C HIS A 352 -11.87 0.19 2.43
N GLY A 353 -12.64 0.60 1.43
CA GLY A 353 -12.43 1.85 0.71
C GLY A 353 -12.43 3.05 1.64
N ALA A 354 -13.38 3.12 2.58
CA ALA A 354 -13.41 4.15 3.61
C ALA A 354 -12.17 4.13 4.51
N VAL A 355 -11.72 2.95 4.94
CA VAL A 355 -10.46 2.80 5.70
C VAL A 355 -9.28 3.36 4.90
N VAL A 356 -9.09 2.93 3.64
CA VAL A 356 -7.99 3.41 2.79
C VAL A 356 -8.06 4.93 2.59
N LEU A 357 -9.24 5.50 2.35
CA LEU A 357 -9.43 6.94 2.20
C LEU A 357 -9.07 7.71 3.48
N VAL A 358 -9.46 7.22 4.65
CA VAL A 358 -9.07 7.81 5.94
C VAL A 358 -7.55 7.77 6.10
N ILE A 359 -6.88 6.66 5.77
CA ILE A 359 -5.43 6.58 5.86
C ILE A 359 -4.74 7.56 4.90
N ILE A 360 -5.21 7.64 3.65
CA ILE A 360 -4.70 8.60 2.66
C ILE A 360 -4.91 10.04 3.15
N ALA A 361 -6.05 10.34 3.77
CA ALA A 361 -6.34 11.66 4.33
C ALA A 361 -5.37 12.02 5.46
N ILE A 362 -5.04 11.09 6.36
CA ILE A 362 -4.04 11.30 7.42
C ILE A 362 -2.66 11.55 6.82
N ILE A 363 -2.21 10.71 5.89
CA ILE A 363 -0.91 10.88 5.23
C ILE A 363 -0.85 12.26 4.58
N SER A 364 -1.91 12.65 3.88
CA SER A 364 -1.99 13.95 3.21
C SER A 364 -2.01 15.12 4.21
N ALA A 365 -2.75 14.99 5.32
CA ALA A 365 -2.82 15.98 6.39
C ALA A 365 -1.50 16.17 7.13
N VAL A 366 -0.57 15.22 7.05
CA VAL A 366 0.79 15.36 7.57
C VAL A 366 1.73 15.88 6.49
N ARG A 367 1.76 15.24 5.32
CA ARG A 367 2.72 15.58 4.25
C ARG A 367 2.54 17.01 3.73
N VAL A 368 1.29 17.45 3.51
CA VAL A 368 1.04 18.79 2.95
C VAL A 368 1.52 19.90 3.90
N PRO A 369 1.13 19.94 5.20
CA PRO A 369 1.67 20.91 6.13
C PRO A 369 3.19 20.80 6.32
N SER A 370 3.73 19.58 6.40
CA SER A 370 5.19 19.40 6.51
C SER A 370 5.93 19.96 5.29
N ALA A 371 5.40 19.78 4.08
CA ALA A 371 5.99 20.32 2.86
C ALA A 371 5.92 21.86 2.86
N LEU A 372 4.77 22.43 3.24
CA LEU A 372 4.59 23.88 3.35
C LEU A 372 5.57 24.50 4.36
N ILE A 373 5.68 23.91 5.56
CA ILE A 373 6.59 24.35 6.61
C ILE A 373 8.04 24.23 6.15
N TYR A 374 8.42 23.10 5.54
CA TYR A 374 9.77 22.87 5.04
C TYR A 374 10.17 23.91 3.97
N VAL A 375 9.31 24.09 2.96
CA VAL A 375 9.55 25.06 1.88
C VAL A 375 9.62 26.48 2.43
N TRP A 376 8.72 26.84 3.33
CA TRP A 376 8.74 28.16 3.97
C TRP A 376 10.02 28.39 4.77
N TYR A 377 10.45 27.41 5.57
CA TYR A 377 11.64 27.53 6.40
C TYR A 377 12.92 27.63 5.55
N LYS A 378 13.05 26.78 4.54
CA LYS A 378 14.25 26.68 3.72
C LYS A 378 14.36 27.80 2.68
N HIS A 379 13.26 28.12 2.01
CA HIS A 379 13.28 28.97 0.81
C HIS A 379 12.58 30.30 0.99
N ARG A 380 11.88 30.51 2.11
CA ARG A 380 11.13 31.75 2.41
C ARG A 380 10.09 32.13 1.35
N SER A 381 9.70 31.18 0.50
CA SER A 381 8.75 31.38 -0.59
C SER A 381 8.00 30.08 -0.89
N LEU A 382 6.67 30.15 -0.92
CA LEU A 382 5.82 29.02 -1.34
C LEU A 382 5.71 28.90 -2.86
N ALA A 383 6.32 29.81 -3.63
CA ALA A 383 6.31 29.77 -5.09
C ALA A 383 6.92 28.47 -5.64
N ILE A 384 7.89 27.90 -4.93
CA ILE A 384 8.51 26.60 -5.24
C ILE A 384 7.49 25.48 -5.35
N LEU A 385 6.32 25.57 -4.74
CA LEU A 385 5.32 24.51 -4.86
C LEU A 385 4.61 24.51 -6.22
N SER A 386 4.49 25.66 -6.89
CA SER A 386 3.66 25.77 -8.10
C SER A 386 4.43 26.21 -9.36
N GLN A 387 5.64 26.74 -9.20
CA GLN A 387 6.39 27.32 -10.32
C GLN A 387 6.93 26.25 -11.27
N PRO A 388 6.68 26.35 -12.59
CA PRO A 388 7.17 25.37 -13.54
C PRO A 388 8.70 25.40 -13.63
N CYS A 389 9.30 24.24 -13.82
CA CYS A 389 10.72 24.09 -14.10
C CYS A 389 10.87 23.10 -15.26
N CYS A 390 11.71 23.47 -16.23
CA CYS A 390 11.91 22.67 -17.42
C CYS A 390 12.45 21.25 -17.12
N ILE A 391 13.17 21.07 -16.01
CA ILE A 391 13.62 19.75 -15.51
C ILE A 391 12.44 18.87 -15.11
N ASP A 392 11.42 19.41 -14.44
CA ASP A 392 10.26 18.61 -14.03
C ASP A 392 9.42 18.19 -15.23
N THR A 393 9.40 19.00 -16.29
CA THR A 393 8.76 18.67 -17.56
C THR A 393 9.57 17.62 -18.32
N ALA A 394 10.90 17.74 -18.38
CA ALA A 394 11.78 16.75 -19.02
C ALA A 394 11.76 15.38 -18.30
N LEU A 395 11.79 15.38 -16.97
CA LEU A 395 11.61 14.17 -16.15
C LEU A 395 10.20 13.59 -16.33
N GLY A 396 9.17 14.44 -16.27
CA GLY A 396 7.77 14.04 -16.40
C GLY A 396 7.42 12.91 -15.42
N PRO A 397 6.86 11.79 -15.90
CA PRO A 397 6.50 10.65 -15.05
C PRO A 397 7.70 9.77 -14.64
N ARG A 398 8.94 10.08 -15.08
CA ARG A 398 10.14 9.28 -14.81
C ARG A 398 10.70 9.47 -13.40
N SER A 399 10.50 10.64 -12.80
CA SER A 399 10.78 10.86 -11.37
C SER A 399 9.58 10.40 -10.54
N ARG A 400 9.86 9.65 -9.46
CA ARG A 400 8.84 9.22 -8.49
C ARG A 400 8.44 10.37 -7.58
N LEU A 401 9.43 10.95 -6.90
CA LEU A 401 9.25 11.95 -5.86
C LEU A 401 10.09 13.18 -6.19
N MET A 402 9.70 14.33 -5.65
CA MET A 402 10.42 15.59 -5.80
C MET A 402 11.35 15.85 -4.60
N MET A 403 12.50 16.45 -4.87
CA MET A 403 13.48 16.83 -3.84
C MET A 403 13.33 18.32 -3.56
N LEU A 404 12.47 18.69 -2.59
CA LEU A 404 12.16 20.10 -2.30
C LEU A 404 13.40 20.87 -1.85
N GLY A 405 14.31 20.19 -1.15
CA GLY A 405 15.58 20.74 -0.72
C GLY A 405 16.62 20.86 -1.83
N GLY A 406 16.38 20.23 -2.98
CA GLY A 406 17.25 20.26 -4.15
C GLY A 406 16.99 21.43 -5.08
N CYS A 407 15.86 22.12 -4.90
CA CYS A 407 15.47 23.30 -5.63
C CYS A 407 16.24 24.55 -5.16
N CYS A 408 16.51 25.46 -6.08
CA CYS A 408 17.07 26.79 -5.84
C CYS A 408 16.15 27.84 -6.47
N TRP A 409 16.01 28.98 -5.79
CA TRP A 409 15.15 30.08 -6.24
C TRP A 409 16.01 31.30 -6.58
N GLU A 410 16.16 31.58 -7.87
CA GLU A 410 17.00 32.67 -8.39
C GLU A 410 16.23 33.42 -9.49
N ASP A 411 16.25 34.75 -9.47
CA ASP A 411 15.58 35.62 -10.46
C ASP A 411 14.12 35.25 -10.79
N ASN A 412 13.33 34.92 -9.76
CA ASN A 412 11.94 34.45 -9.86
C ASN A 412 11.76 33.18 -10.69
N LYS A 413 12.82 32.39 -10.84
CA LYS A 413 12.84 31.11 -11.55
C LYS A 413 13.30 30.01 -10.62
N LEU A 414 12.81 28.81 -10.93
CA LEU A 414 13.12 27.60 -10.19
C LEU A 414 14.22 26.83 -10.91
N TYR A 415 15.28 26.50 -10.18
CA TYR A 415 16.40 25.70 -10.64
C TYR A 415 16.58 24.46 -9.77
N TYR A 416 17.23 23.43 -10.31
CA TYR A 416 17.74 22.31 -9.56
C TYR A 416 19.25 22.45 -9.38
N SER A 417 19.70 22.27 -8.14
CA SER A 417 21.13 22.20 -7.82
C SER A 417 21.79 20.99 -8.49
N THR A 418 23.09 21.08 -8.79
CA THR A 418 23.90 19.95 -9.28
C THR A 418 23.80 18.73 -8.36
N ALA A 419 23.77 18.96 -7.05
CA ALA A 419 23.54 17.96 -6.02
C ALA A 419 22.22 17.20 -6.21
N ALA A 420 21.13 17.90 -6.55
CA ALA A 420 19.82 17.29 -6.76
C ALA A 420 19.75 16.54 -8.09
N LEU A 421 20.30 17.12 -9.16
CA LEU A 421 20.40 16.47 -10.47
C LEU A 421 21.19 15.15 -10.35
N LYS A 422 22.31 15.19 -9.63
CA LYS A 422 23.11 14.02 -9.26
C LYS A 422 22.27 13.01 -8.45
N ALA A 423 21.55 13.46 -7.41
CA ALA A 423 20.69 12.59 -6.61
C ALA A 423 19.62 11.84 -7.42
N PHE A 424 19.06 12.47 -8.46
CA PHE A 424 18.14 11.82 -9.40
C PHE A 424 18.82 10.87 -10.39
N GLY A 425 20.15 10.80 -10.40
CA GLY A 425 20.91 10.02 -11.37
C GLY A 425 20.95 10.64 -12.76
N LEU A 426 20.71 11.95 -12.88
CA LEU A 426 20.79 12.67 -14.14
C LEU A 426 22.25 12.94 -14.50
N LEU A 427 22.55 12.79 -15.79
CA LEU A 427 23.87 12.95 -16.37
C LEU A 427 23.79 13.88 -17.59
N LYS A 428 24.93 14.42 -17.99
CA LYS A 428 25.11 15.17 -19.22
C LYS A 428 25.69 14.25 -20.30
N MET A 429 25.22 14.39 -21.53
CA MET A 429 25.88 13.82 -22.71
C MET A 429 26.29 14.92 -23.66
N GLU A 430 27.52 14.86 -24.14
CA GLU A 430 28.03 15.72 -25.21
C GLU A 430 28.10 14.93 -26.53
N GLU A 431 27.45 15.46 -27.57
CA GLU A 431 27.45 14.89 -28.92
C GLU A 431 27.46 16.01 -29.96
N ASN A 432 28.47 16.00 -30.85
CA ASN A 432 28.61 16.98 -31.94
C ASN A 432 28.54 18.45 -31.48
N GLY A 433 29.07 18.75 -30.29
CA GLY A 433 29.07 20.10 -29.71
C GLY A 433 27.74 20.51 -29.08
N ALA A 434 26.74 19.63 -29.04
CA ALA A 434 25.48 19.84 -28.33
C ALA A 434 25.44 19.04 -27.02
N GLU A 435 24.83 19.63 -26.00
CA GLU A 435 24.67 19.02 -24.69
C GLU A 435 23.24 18.48 -24.50
N TYR A 436 23.12 17.32 -23.87
CA TYR A 436 21.86 16.63 -23.65
C TYR A 436 21.72 16.13 -22.23
N LEU A 437 20.50 16.21 -21.70
CA LEU A 437 20.14 15.64 -20.42
C LEU A 437 19.84 14.15 -20.59
N VAL A 438 20.52 13.33 -19.79
CA VAL A 438 20.49 11.87 -19.89
C VAL A 438 20.04 11.23 -18.57
N LEU A 439 19.25 10.16 -18.69
CA LEU A 439 18.78 9.35 -17.58
C LEU A 439 19.05 7.86 -17.85
N HIS A 440 19.39 7.11 -16.79
CA HIS A 440 19.46 5.65 -16.88
C HIS A 440 18.06 5.04 -16.94
N LYS A 441 17.72 4.37 -18.03
CA LYS A 441 16.40 3.76 -18.20
C LYS A 441 16.29 2.47 -17.39
N LEU A 442 15.37 2.45 -16.43
CA LEU A 442 14.98 1.25 -15.70
C LEU A 442 13.91 0.48 -16.48
N TYR A 443 14.24 -0.73 -16.91
CA TYR A 443 13.26 -1.68 -17.44
C TYR A 443 12.58 -2.42 -16.28
N TRP A 444 11.70 -3.38 -16.59
CA TRP A 444 10.93 -4.09 -15.56
C TRP A 444 11.81 -4.78 -14.53
N PHE A 445 12.77 -5.59 -15.00
CA PHE A 445 13.60 -6.43 -14.12
C PHE A 445 15.10 -6.28 -14.37
N THR A 446 15.49 -5.39 -15.28
CA THR A 446 16.87 -5.17 -15.68
C THR A 446 17.18 -3.69 -15.77
N ALA A 447 18.45 -3.35 -15.51
CA ALA A 447 19.01 -2.01 -15.73
C ALA A 447 20.36 -2.18 -16.44
N PRO A 448 20.36 -2.51 -17.74
CA PRO A 448 21.60 -2.73 -18.51
C PRO A 448 22.54 -1.52 -18.41
N ASN A 449 23.85 -1.73 -18.38
CA ASN A 449 24.81 -0.63 -18.21
C ASN A 449 24.70 0.44 -19.32
N ASP A 450 24.29 0.05 -20.53
CA ASP A 450 24.25 0.94 -21.70
C ASP A 450 22.86 1.54 -21.96
N SER A 451 21.89 1.36 -21.05
CA SER A 451 20.51 1.81 -21.25
C SER A 451 20.28 3.26 -20.89
N PHE A 452 21.18 4.15 -21.29
CA PHE A 452 21.01 5.59 -21.15
C PHE A 452 20.14 6.14 -22.26
N ILE A 453 19.20 7.00 -21.87
CA ILE A 453 18.33 7.70 -22.82
C ILE A 453 18.48 9.20 -22.66
N VAL A 454 18.50 9.89 -23.80
CA VAL A 454 18.35 11.34 -23.86
C VAL A 454 16.90 11.70 -23.58
N ILE A 455 16.66 12.63 -22.67
CA ILE A 455 15.32 13.12 -22.30
C ILE A 455 15.13 14.61 -22.56
N GLY A 456 16.20 15.35 -22.85
CA GLY A 456 16.14 16.77 -23.21
C GLY A 456 17.45 17.29 -23.78
N ALA A 457 17.39 18.41 -24.51
CA ALA A 457 18.55 19.15 -24.97
C ALA A 457 18.87 20.27 -23.96
N ILE A 458 20.14 20.43 -23.59
CA ILE A 458 20.60 21.47 -22.67
C ILE A 458 21.01 22.69 -23.50
N SER A 459 20.50 23.86 -23.13
CA SER A 459 20.84 25.15 -23.74
C SER A 459 21.03 26.18 -22.63
N GLY A 460 22.30 26.45 -22.31
CA GLY A 460 22.66 27.17 -21.09
C GLY A 460 22.13 26.44 -19.85
N GLU A 461 21.39 27.14 -19.00
CA GLU A 461 20.77 26.57 -17.80
C GLU A 461 19.44 25.85 -18.07
N ARG A 462 18.92 25.89 -19.31
CA ARG A 462 17.59 25.35 -19.64
C ARG A 462 17.67 23.97 -20.27
N VAL A 463 16.58 23.22 -20.13
CA VAL A 463 16.40 21.91 -20.77
C VAL A 463 15.11 21.89 -21.59
N GLU A 464 15.24 21.63 -22.88
CA GLU A 464 14.09 21.42 -23.76
C GLU A 464 13.79 19.92 -23.88
N PRO A 465 12.58 19.44 -23.52
CA PRO A 465 12.23 18.03 -23.64
C PRO A 465 12.35 17.54 -25.09
N THR A 466 12.94 16.36 -25.29
CA THR A 466 13.09 15.75 -26.61
C THR A 466 12.51 14.35 -26.66
N ASN A 467 12.34 13.81 -27.87
CA ASN A 467 11.97 12.41 -28.04
C ASN A 467 13.07 11.49 -27.49
N GLU A 468 12.68 10.45 -26.76
CA GLU A 468 13.63 9.48 -26.21
C GLU A 468 14.47 8.87 -27.33
N ARG A 469 15.79 8.96 -27.19
CA ARG A 469 16.75 8.28 -28.05
C ARG A 469 17.91 7.69 -27.23
N PRO A 470 18.59 6.65 -27.74
CA PRO A 470 19.78 6.10 -27.09
C PRO A 470 20.88 7.15 -26.92
N CYS A 471 21.68 6.99 -25.87
CA CYS A 471 22.90 7.76 -25.65
C CYS A 471 24.02 7.26 -26.57
N THR A 472 24.62 8.17 -27.34
CA THR A 472 25.67 7.89 -28.32
C THR A 472 26.94 8.71 -28.09
N GLY A 473 26.87 9.73 -27.24
CA GLY A 473 27.97 10.63 -26.90
C GLY A 473 28.70 10.28 -25.61
N ILE A 474 29.62 11.16 -25.19
CA ILE A 474 30.39 11.03 -23.95
C ILE A 474 29.52 11.49 -22.79
N ILE A 475 29.47 10.69 -21.72
CA ILE A 475 28.65 10.96 -20.54
C ILE A 475 29.52 11.53 -19.41
N SER A 476 29.06 12.60 -18.78
CA SER A 476 29.66 13.21 -17.58
C SER A 476 28.59 13.63 -16.58
N PHE A 477 28.99 14.02 -15.37
CA PHE A 477 28.08 14.63 -14.41
C PHE A 477 27.74 16.07 -14.81
N ILE A 478 26.55 16.52 -14.39
CA ILE A 478 26.12 17.90 -14.60
C ILE A 478 26.80 18.77 -13.54
N ASP A 479 27.58 19.74 -14.01
CA ASP A 479 28.41 20.66 -13.23
C ASP A 479 27.76 22.04 -13.00
N GLN A 480 26.62 22.29 -13.65
CA GLN A 480 25.84 23.53 -13.50
C GLN A 480 24.42 23.30 -13.01
N MET A 481 23.79 24.36 -12.50
CA MET A 481 22.37 24.33 -12.15
C MET A 481 21.52 24.36 -13.41
N LEU A 482 20.42 23.60 -13.41
CA LEU A 482 19.51 23.56 -14.55
C LEU A 482 18.07 23.87 -14.11
N GLY A 483 17.35 24.66 -14.91
CA GLY A 483 15.96 25.01 -14.65
C GLY A 483 15.47 26.22 -15.44
N GLY A 484 14.57 26.98 -14.82
CA GLY A 484 13.82 28.05 -15.46
C GLY A 484 12.56 27.58 -16.19
N ALA A 485 11.83 28.54 -16.76
CA ALA A 485 10.63 28.25 -17.53
C ALA A 485 10.99 27.46 -18.80
N ALA A 486 10.21 26.42 -19.11
CA ALA A 486 10.24 25.80 -20.43
C ALA A 486 9.97 26.90 -21.47
N GLY A 487 10.79 26.98 -22.52
CA GLY A 487 10.59 27.97 -23.58
C GLY A 487 9.17 27.87 -24.15
N GLU A 488 8.58 29.01 -24.55
CA GLU A 488 7.38 29.05 -25.40
C GLU A 488 7.72 28.51 -26.81
N ALA A 489 8.15 27.26 -26.90
CA ALA A 489 8.26 26.54 -28.15
C ALA A 489 7.00 25.68 -28.26
N GLY A 490 6.14 26.10 -29.19
CA GLY A 490 4.91 25.45 -29.65
C GLY A 490 4.50 24.17 -28.94
N PHE A 491 3.36 24.26 -28.25
CA PHE A 491 2.48 23.14 -27.94
C PHE A 491 2.33 22.26 -29.20
N PHE A 492 3.16 21.22 -29.36
CA PHE A 492 2.88 20.15 -30.30
C PHE A 492 1.86 19.26 -29.59
N PRO A 493 0.56 19.32 -29.92
CA PRO A 493 -0.37 18.39 -29.34
C PRO A 493 0.04 17.03 -29.89
N ARG A 494 0.46 16.13 -29.00
CA ARG A 494 0.61 14.71 -29.32
C ARG A 494 -0.80 14.14 -29.52
N ILE A 495 -1.47 14.53 -30.61
CA ILE A 495 -2.71 13.93 -31.08
C ILE A 495 -2.33 12.57 -31.66
N GLN A 496 -2.33 11.55 -30.81
CA GLN A 496 -2.81 10.26 -31.26
C GLN A 496 -4.26 10.15 -30.78
N SER A 497 -5.17 10.33 -31.73
CA SER A 497 -6.57 10.01 -31.58
C SER A 497 -6.73 8.53 -31.19
N ILE A 498 -7.07 8.29 -29.93
CA ILE A 498 -7.79 7.07 -29.54
C ILE A 498 -9.05 7.55 -28.80
N HIS A 499 -9.96 8.15 -29.57
CA HIS A 499 -11.36 8.26 -29.17
C HIS A 499 -11.99 6.86 -29.18
N LEU A 500 -12.64 6.51 -28.07
CA LEU A 500 -13.59 5.39 -27.89
C LEU A 500 -13.10 3.97 -28.23
N LYS A 501 -12.49 3.29 -27.24
CA LYS A 501 -12.61 1.83 -27.12
C LYS A 501 -12.85 1.32 -25.69
N TRP A 502 -13.30 2.18 -24.78
CA TRP A 502 -13.54 1.80 -23.38
C TRP A 502 -15.00 1.44 -23.03
N TRP A 503 -15.93 1.46 -23.99
CA TRP A 503 -17.36 1.19 -23.74
C TRP A 503 -17.98 0.04 -24.56
N ARG A 504 -17.17 -0.83 -25.19
CA ARG A 504 -17.67 -2.05 -25.88
C ARG A 504 -17.00 -3.36 -25.45
N GLY A 505 -16.17 -3.36 -24.42
CA GLY A 505 -15.46 -4.57 -23.94
C GLY A 505 -16.07 -5.27 -22.74
N LEU A 506 -17.07 -4.67 -22.08
CA LEU A 506 -17.69 -5.19 -20.84
C LEU A 506 -19.05 -5.88 -21.04
N GLY A 507 -19.51 -6.02 -22.29
CA GLY A 507 -20.79 -6.66 -22.64
C GLY A 507 -20.70 -8.05 -23.28
N GLN A 508 -19.52 -8.67 -23.34
CA GLN A 508 -19.33 -9.96 -24.03
C GLN A 508 -18.55 -11.02 -23.23
N MET A 509 -18.43 -10.86 -21.91
CA MET A 509 -17.96 -11.90 -20.98
C MET A 509 -18.99 -12.15 -19.87
N MET A 510 -20.24 -12.42 -20.25
CA MET A 510 -21.27 -12.98 -19.37
C MET A 510 -22.34 -13.69 -20.23
N VAL A 511 -21.92 -14.73 -20.97
CA VAL A 511 -22.80 -15.78 -21.47
C VAL A 511 -22.05 -17.11 -21.40
N PHE A 512 -22.20 -17.81 -20.27
CA PHE A 512 -22.14 -19.27 -20.20
C PHE A 512 -23.39 -19.66 -19.42
N SER A 513 -24.47 -19.93 -20.15
CA SER A 513 -24.92 -21.28 -20.50
C SER A 513 -25.51 -22.00 -19.29
N SER A 514 -26.76 -21.69 -19.00
CA SER A 514 -27.71 -22.65 -18.47
C SER A 514 -27.89 -23.79 -19.47
N HIS A 515 -27.43 -25.00 -19.13
CA HIS A 515 -28.07 -26.24 -19.57
C HIS A 515 -27.58 -27.44 -18.72
N GLN A 516 -28.58 -28.08 -18.11
CA GLN A 516 -28.63 -29.34 -17.34
C GLN A 516 -27.98 -29.37 -15.96
#